data_AF-A0AAN6MKN6-F1
#
_entry.id   AF-A0AAN6MKN6-F1
#
_cell.length_a   1.000
_cell.length_b   1.000
_cell.length_c   1.000
_cell.angle_alpha   90.00
_cell.angle_beta   90.00
_cell.angle_gamma   90.00
#
_symmetry.space_group_name_H-M   'P 1'
#
loop_
_entity.id
_entity.type
_entity.pdbx_description
1 polymer ?
#
loop_
_entity_poly.entity_id
_entity_poly.type
_entity_poly.pdbx_seq_one_letter_code
_entity_poly.pdbx_strand_id
1 'polypeptide(L)'
;MKTSGLLLALGFLGGAVAQQCQGSWYLEPDDCICMNSRDGTLLKSQTSGCCKSLGYKTYSSICAVDHDARQTFKDCCKDLNQESVIGHCR
;
A
#
# COMPACT_ATOMS: atom_id res chain seq x y z
N MET A 1 -9.78 25.70 -45.64
CA MET A 1 -9.63 26.24 -44.27
C MET A 1 -10.52 25.36 -43.39
N LYS A 2 -9.95 24.40 -42.64
CA LYS A 2 -9.77 24.43 -41.16
C LYS A 2 -11.06 24.89 -40.46
N THR A 3 -11.76 24.09 -39.65
CA THR A 3 -11.28 23.46 -38.41
C THR A 3 -12.23 22.36 -37.91
N SER A 4 -11.67 21.21 -37.53
CA SER A 4 -12.30 20.23 -36.63
C SER A 4 -12.34 20.80 -35.21
N GLY A 5 -13.49 20.74 -34.53
CA GLY A 5 -13.65 21.08 -33.12
C GLY A 5 -14.03 19.83 -32.32
N LEU A 6 -13.05 19.19 -31.70
CA LEU A 6 -13.21 18.06 -30.79
C LEU A 6 -13.59 18.62 -29.39
N LEU A 7 -14.82 18.42 -28.93
CA LEU A 7 -15.25 18.79 -27.58
C LEU A 7 -14.93 17.64 -26.61
N LEU A 8 -13.76 17.71 -25.98
CA LEU A 8 -13.40 16.95 -24.79
C LEU A 8 -13.85 17.74 -23.56
N ALA A 9 -14.92 17.31 -22.89
CA ALA A 9 -15.33 17.83 -21.59
C ALA A 9 -15.27 16.71 -20.54
N LEU A 10 -14.07 16.53 -20.00
CA LEU A 10 -13.73 16.35 -18.59
C LEU A 10 -14.70 15.49 -17.74
N GLY A 11 -14.41 14.19 -17.70
CA GLY A 11 -14.80 13.35 -16.57
C GLY A 11 -14.04 13.76 -15.31
N PHE A 12 -14.65 14.58 -14.46
CA PHE A 12 -14.21 14.73 -13.08
C PHE A 12 -14.67 13.50 -12.30
N LEU A 13 -13.86 12.45 -12.36
CA LEU A 13 -13.91 11.32 -11.44
C LEU A 13 -13.67 11.90 -10.04
N GLY A 14 -14.73 11.93 -9.22
CA GLY A 14 -14.65 12.24 -7.81
C GLY A 14 -13.72 11.25 -7.12
N GLY A 15 -12.46 11.64 -6.95
CA GLY A 15 -11.52 10.92 -6.12
C GLY A 15 -12.06 10.90 -4.70
N ALA A 16 -12.22 9.70 -4.14
CA ALA A 16 -12.59 9.52 -2.75
C ALA A 16 -11.63 10.32 -1.87
N VAL A 17 -12.15 11.34 -1.19
CA VAL A 17 -11.41 12.07 -0.15
C VAL A 17 -11.13 11.05 0.95
N ALA A 18 -9.88 10.59 1.05
CA ALA A 18 -9.46 9.70 2.12
C ALA A 18 -9.69 10.41 3.45
N GLN A 19 -10.74 10.00 4.18
CA GLN A 19 -11.04 10.53 5.49
C GLN A 19 -9.87 10.16 6.40
N GLN A 20 -9.08 11.16 6.79
CA GLN A 20 -7.89 10.95 7.59
C GLN A 20 -8.29 10.46 8.98
N CYS A 21 -8.17 9.14 9.20
CA CYS A 21 -8.47 8.50 10.48
C CYS A 21 -7.57 9.09 11.57
N GLN A 22 -8.11 9.42 12.75
CA GLN A 22 -7.27 9.80 13.89
C GLN A 22 -6.35 8.63 14.25
N GLY A 23 -5.03 8.85 14.25
CA GLY A 23 -4.02 7.77 14.29
C GLY A 23 -3.54 7.29 12.91
N SER A 24 -3.85 8.04 11.86
CA SER A 24 -3.40 7.79 10.49
C SER A 24 -1.88 7.73 10.40
N TRP A 25 -1.39 6.58 9.97
CA TRP A 25 -0.02 6.39 9.52
C TRP A 25 0.08 6.76 8.04
N TYR A 26 1.20 7.35 7.66
CA TYR A 26 1.50 7.70 6.27
C TYR A 26 2.63 6.81 5.78
N LEU A 27 2.46 6.28 4.58
CA LEU A 27 3.47 5.50 3.87
C LEU A 27 4.05 6.39 2.77
N GLU A 28 5.36 6.37 2.60
CA GLU A 28 6.00 6.87 1.39
C GLU A 28 5.64 5.96 0.19
N PRO A 29 5.84 6.39 -1.06
CA PRO A 29 5.43 5.61 -2.23
C PRO A 29 5.96 4.18 -2.24
N ASP A 30 7.19 3.96 -1.76
CA ASP A 30 7.83 2.64 -1.72
C ASP A 30 7.65 1.89 -0.40
N ASP A 31 6.84 2.43 0.51
CA ASP A 31 6.63 1.82 1.82
C ASP A 31 5.54 0.75 1.78
N CYS A 32 5.85 -0.38 2.39
CA CYS A 32 4.99 -1.53 2.54
C CYS A 32 4.93 -2.00 4.01
N ILE A 33 3.76 -2.49 4.42
CA ILE A 33 3.47 -2.99 5.77
C ILE A 33 2.54 -4.19 5.73
N CYS A 34 2.64 -5.10 6.71
CA CYS A 34 1.56 -6.01 7.03
C CYS A 34 0.60 -5.32 8.01
N MET A 35 -0.70 -5.52 7.82
CA MET A 35 -1.74 -4.96 8.70
C MET A 35 -2.92 -5.93 8.87
N ASN A 36 -3.65 -5.76 9.95
CA ASN A 36 -4.93 -6.44 10.14
C ASN A 36 -6.01 -5.72 9.31
N SER A 37 -6.64 -6.43 8.39
CA SER A 37 -7.65 -5.89 7.48
C SER A 37 -8.99 -5.60 8.16
N ARG A 38 -9.26 -6.14 9.36
CA ARG A 38 -10.50 -5.90 10.10
C ARG A 38 -10.51 -4.55 10.80
N ASP A 39 -9.39 -4.18 11.41
CA ASP A 39 -9.30 -3.01 12.31
C ASP A 39 -8.24 -1.99 11.90
N GLY A 40 -7.42 -2.29 10.89
CA GLY A 40 -6.38 -1.39 10.41
C GLY A 40 -5.08 -1.42 11.22
N THR A 41 -4.95 -2.33 12.20
CA THR A 41 -3.80 -2.38 13.09
C THR A 41 -2.52 -2.76 12.35
N LEU A 42 -1.44 -2.02 12.58
CA LEU A 42 -0.12 -2.30 12.04
C LEU A 42 0.50 -3.55 12.68
N LEU A 43 0.91 -4.50 11.85
CA LEU A 43 1.48 -5.77 12.29
C LEU A 43 3.01 -5.74 12.14
N LYS A 44 3.66 -5.05 13.08
CA LYS A 44 5.09 -4.69 13.02
C LYS A 44 6.03 -5.88 12.86
N SER A 45 5.79 -6.96 13.61
CA SER A 45 6.61 -8.17 13.57
C SER A 45 6.50 -8.87 12.22
N GLN A 46 5.29 -8.95 11.67
CA GLN A 46 4.98 -9.53 10.38
C GLN A 46 5.63 -8.72 9.26
N THR A 47 5.49 -7.38 9.28
CA THR A 47 6.18 -6.50 8.33
C THR A 47 7.68 -6.75 8.36
N SER A 48 8.29 -6.78 9.54
CA SER A 48 9.73 -6.94 9.70
C SER A 48 10.19 -8.33 9.21
N GLY A 49 9.41 -9.37 9.49
CA GLY A 49 9.66 -10.73 9.03
C GLY A 49 9.64 -10.82 7.50
N CYS A 50 8.56 -10.35 6.87
CA CYS A 50 8.44 -10.37 5.41
C CYS A 50 9.49 -9.51 4.72
N CYS A 51 9.77 -8.32 5.26
CA CYS A 51 10.79 -7.44 4.73
C CYS A 51 12.16 -8.11 4.71
N LYS A 52 12.55 -8.75 5.81
CA LYS A 52 13.82 -9.46 5.94
C LYS A 52 13.89 -10.68 5.01
N SER A 53 12.82 -11.46 4.90
CA SER A 53 12.76 -12.64 4.03
C SER A 53 12.95 -12.28 2.55
N LEU A 54 12.52 -11.08 2.16
CA LEU A 54 12.66 -10.56 0.80
C LEU A 54 13.97 -9.78 0.59
N GLY A 55 14.82 -9.65 1.61
CA GLY A 55 16.13 -8.98 1.51
C GLY A 55 16.07 -7.46 1.65
N TYR A 56 14.93 -6.89 2.05
CA TYR A 56 14.75 -5.46 2.23
C TYR A 56 15.08 -5.01 3.66
N LYS A 57 15.33 -3.70 3.81
CA LYS A 57 15.56 -3.05 5.10
C LYS A 57 14.25 -2.58 5.70
N THR A 58 14.09 -2.77 7.01
CA THR A 58 12.94 -2.29 7.76
C THR A 58 13.30 -1.04 8.54
N TYR A 59 12.48 0.00 8.42
CA TYR A 59 12.59 1.26 9.16
C TYR A 59 11.35 1.43 10.01
N SER A 60 11.47 1.41 11.34
CA SER A 60 10.33 1.58 12.26
C SER A 60 9.12 0.67 11.97
N SER A 61 9.35 -0.54 11.48
CA SER A 61 8.32 -1.53 11.06
C SER A 61 7.61 -1.22 9.75
N ILE A 62 8.23 -0.41 8.89
CA ILE A 62 7.88 -0.18 7.50
C ILE A 62 8.97 -0.82 6.63
N CYS A 63 8.58 -1.46 5.54
CA CYS A 63 9.49 -2.05 4.58
C CYS A 63 9.58 -1.17 3.34
N ALA A 64 10.76 -0.66 3.01
CA ALA A 64 10.99 0.04 1.76
C ALA A 64 11.17 -1.01 0.64
N VAL A 65 10.14 -1.21 -0.18
CA VAL A 65 10.07 -2.25 -1.22
C VAL A 65 9.95 -1.58 -2.58
N ASP A 66 10.82 -1.98 -3.51
CA ASP A 66 10.75 -1.51 -4.89
C ASP A 66 9.37 -1.81 -5.50
N HIS A 67 8.90 -0.93 -6.39
CA HIS A 67 7.59 -1.03 -7.02
C HIS A 67 7.27 -2.45 -7.55
N ASP A 68 8.24 -3.09 -8.18
CA ASP A 68 8.07 -4.41 -8.80
C ASP A 68 7.96 -5.57 -7.79
N ALA A 69 8.47 -5.38 -6.57
CA ALA A 69 8.44 -6.37 -5.50
C ALA A 69 7.27 -6.18 -4.51
N ARG A 70 6.47 -5.11 -4.67
CA ARG A 70 5.34 -4.82 -3.78
C ARG A 70 4.33 -5.96 -3.73
N GLN A 71 4.07 -6.62 -4.87
CA GLN A 71 3.14 -7.75 -4.90
C GLN A 71 3.70 -8.94 -4.11
N THR A 72 4.99 -9.24 -4.27
CA THR A 72 5.67 -10.29 -3.49
C THR A 72 5.64 -10.00 -2.00
N PHE A 73 5.80 -8.74 -1.59
CA PHE A 73 5.62 -8.36 -0.19
C PHE A 73 4.18 -8.61 0.30
N LYS A 74 3.18 -8.23 -0.50
CA LYS A 74 1.76 -8.47 -0.16
C LYS A 74 1.44 -9.95 0.00
N ASP A 75 2.02 -10.78 -0.85
CA ASP A 75 1.83 -12.23 -0.81
C ASP A 75 2.51 -12.84 0.42
N CYS A 76 3.71 -12.37 0.79
CA CYS A 76 4.34 -12.79 2.04
C CYS A 76 3.46 -12.55 3.27
N CYS A 77 2.82 -11.37 3.40
CA CYS A 77 1.93 -11.11 4.54
C CYS A 77 0.72 -12.07 4.56
N LYS A 78 0.18 -12.44 3.40
CA LYS A 78 -0.96 -13.37 3.28
C LYS A 78 -0.57 -14.80 3.63
N ASP A 79 0.64 -15.21 3.25
CA ASP A 79 1.17 -16.56 3.45
C ASP A 79 1.52 -16.88 4.91
N LEU A 80 1.45 -15.88 5.81
CA LEU A 80 1.63 -16.09 7.25
C LEU A 80 0.55 -16.97 7.90
N ASN A 81 -0.51 -17.32 7.15
CA ASN A 81 -1.62 -18.16 7.61
C ASN A 81 -2.27 -17.64 8.91
N GLN A 82 -2.30 -16.32 9.07
CA GLN A 82 -2.94 -15.61 10.17
C GLN A 82 -4.22 -14.96 9.64
N GLU A 83 -5.31 -15.07 10.39
CA GLU A 83 -6.59 -14.53 9.96
C GLU A 83 -6.50 -13.00 9.79
N SER A 84 -7.05 -12.50 8.68
CA SER A 84 -7.16 -11.05 8.39
C SER A 84 -5.83 -10.31 8.24
N VAL A 85 -4.71 -11.00 8.00
CA VAL A 85 -3.43 -10.34 7.71
C VAL A 85 -3.30 -10.07 6.22
N ILE A 86 -3.08 -8.81 5.86
CA ILE A 86 -2.84 -8.38 4.48
C ILE A 86 -1.57 -7.55 4.40
N GLY A 87 -0.92 -7.56 3.25
CA GLY A 87 0.08 -6.56 2.92
C GLY A 87 -0.56 -5.33 2.28
N HIS A 88 -0.11 -4.17 2.69
CA HIS A 88 -0.47 -2.89 2.12
C HIS A 88 0.81 -2.15 1.71
N CYS A 89 0.80 -1.62 0.50
CA CYS A 89 1.85 -0.74 -0.03
C CYS A 89 1.14 0.46 -0.63
N ARG A 90 1.79 1.62 -0.58
CA ARG A 90 1.30 2.79 -1.30
C ARG A 90 1.54 2.68 -2.81
#